data_AF-A0A6I3LZZ1-F1
#
_entry.id   AF-A0A6I3LZZ1-F1
#
_cell.length_a   1.000
_cell.length_b   1.000
_cell.length_c   1.000
_cell.angle_alpha   90.00
_cell.angle_beta   90.00
_cell.angle_gamma   90.00
#
_symmetry.space_group_name_H-M   'P 1'
#
loop_
_entity.id
_entity.type
_entity.pdbx_description
1 polymer ?
#
loop_
_entity_poly.entity_id
_entity_poly.type
_entity_poly.pdbx_seq_one_letter_code
_entity_poly.pdbx_strand_id
1 'polypeptide(L)'
;MLNKGLRDEEKIRIDNVLKTLRTLVFVPYPLSILQQSEIENQLKEVGLNIQSLIDYSNEDLIAFLIQLSFDWEQLEQFADILVEFSKTENFNFENKALAVYQYIQAESKVFSFGINTKIASLKNK
;
A
#
# COMPACT_ATOMS: atom_id res chain seq x y z
N MET A 1 -17.98 7.51 24.00
CA MET A 1 -17.50 6.18 23.56
C MET A 1 -18.12 5.78 22.20
N LEU A 2 -18.36 6.73 21.28
CA LEU A 2 -18.95 6.46 19.95
C LEU A 2 -17.89 6.13 18.87
N ASN A 3 -16.63 6.52 19.07
CA ASN A 3 -15.59 6.40 18.03
C ASN A 3 -14.80 5.08 18.04
N LYS A 4 -14.91 4.24 19.08
CA LYS A 4 -14.08 3.01 19.14
C LYS A 4 -14.58 1.94 18.16
N GLY A 5 -15.91 1.72 18.12
CA GLY A 5 -16.51 0.76 17.18
C GLY A 5 -16.29 1.13 15.71
N LEU A 6 -16.49 2.40 15.35
CA LEU A 6 -16.28 2.90 13.99
C LEU A 6 -14.82 2.72 13.54
N ARG A 7 -13.86 3.02 14.41
CA ARG A 7 -12.43 2.85 14.10
C ARG A 7 -12.05 1.38 13.91
N ASP A 8 -12.64 0.48 14.71
CA ASP A 8 -12.41 -0.96 14.58
C ASP A 8 -12.98 -1.50 13.26
N GLU A 9 -14.16 -1.01 12.84
CA GLU A 9 -14.76 -1.33 11.53
C GLU A 9 -13.92 -0.83 10.35
N GLU A 10 -13.40 0.41 10.43
CA GLU A 10 -12.51 0.97 9.40
C GLU A 10 -11.21 0.17 9.28
N LYS A 11 -10.61 -0.21 10.40
CA LYS A 11 -9.42 -1.06 10.41
C LYS A 11 -9.70 -2.41 9.74
N ILE A 12 -10.81 -3.07 10.09
CA ILE A 12 -11.21 -4.34 9.49
C ILE A 12 -11.44 -4.19 7.98
N ARG A 13 -12.06 -3.08 7.54
CA ARG A 13 -12.26 -2.79 6.12
C ARG A 13 -10.92 -2.69 5.39
N ILE A 14 -10.00 -1.88 5.90
CA ILE A 14 -8.66 -1.71 5.29
C ILE A 14 -7.93 -3.05 5.23
N ASP A 15 -7.92 -3.83 6.32
CA ASP A 15 -7.27 -5.16 6.34
C ASP A 15 -7.84 -6.10 5.28
N ASN A 16 -9.16 -6.10 5.08
CA ASN A 16 -9.80 -6.96 4.08
C ASN A 16 -9.45 -6.52 2.65
N VAL A 17 -9.41 -5.22 2.39
CA VAL A 17 -8.96 -4.67 1.10
C VAL A 17 -7.51 -5.05 0.83
N LEU A 18 -6.61 -4.86 1.79
CA LEU A 18 -5.19 -5.20 1.63
C LEU A 18 -4.97 -6.70 1.40
N LYS A 19 -5.68 -7.56 2.14
CA LYS A 19 -5.63 -9.02 1.92
C LYS A 19 -6.06 -9.39 0.50
N THR A 20 -7.11 -8.76 -0.01
CA THR A 20 -7.63 -9.02 -1.36
C THR A 20 -6.68 -8.47 -2.44
N LEU A 21 -6.18 -7.24 -2.28
CA LEU A 21 -5.18 -6.69 -3.19
C LEU A 21 -3.94 -7.57 -3.28
N ARG A 22 -3.45 -8.08 -2.13
CA ARG A 22 -2.30 -8.97 -2.09
C ARG A 22 -2.50 -10.25 -2.88
N THR A 23 -3.67 -10.87 -2.86
CA THR A 23 -3.94 -12.07 -3.67
C THR A 23 -4.02 -11.78 -5.16
N LEU A 24 -4.36 -10.55 -5.55
CA LEU A 24 -4.47 -10.12 -6.94
C LEU A 24 -3.12 -9.76 -7.56
N VAL A 25 -2.26 -9.03 -6.83
CA VAL A 25 -0.97 -8.55 -7.37
C VAL A 25 0.15 -9.57 -7.25
N PHE A 26 0.05 -10.53 -6.33
CA PHE A 26 1.09 -11.53 -6.09
C PHE A 26 0.94 -12.72 -7.05
N VAL A 27 1.16 -12.47 -8.35
CA VAL A 27 1.04 -13.49 -9.41
C VAL A 27 2.30 -13.50 -10.28
N PRO A 28 2.74 -14.68 -10.78
CA PRO A 28 3.96 -14.80 -11.60
C PRO A 28 3.74 -14.43 -13.09
N TYR A 29 2.57 -13.92 -13.45
CA TYR A 29 2.17 -13.60 -14.82
C TYR A 29 1.61 -12.17 -14.91
N PRO A 30 1.60 -11.53 -16.10
CA PRO A 30 0.97 -10.23 -16.27
C PRO A 30 -0.50 -10.23 -15.87
N LEU A 31 -0.96 -9.11 -15.28
CA LEU A 31 -2.35 -8.95 -14.84
C LEU A 31 -3.30 -8.94 -16.03
N SER A 32 -4.28 -9.85 -16.03
CA SER A 32 -5.39 -9.83 -16.98
C SER A 32 -6.27 -8.59 -16.80
N ILE A 33 -7.05 -8.24 -17.82
CA ILE A 33 -8.01 -7.11 -17.77
C ILE A 33 -8.98 -7.26 -16.59
N LEU A 34 -9.44 -8.48 -16.31
CA LEU A 34 -10.33 -8.77 -15.18
C LEU A 34 -9.63 -8.50 -13.83
N GLN A 35 -8.37 -8.92 -13.68
CA GLN A 35 -7.60 -8.64 -12.47
C GLN A 35 -7.32 -7.14 -12.29
N GLN A 36 -7.01 -6.42 -13.37
CA GLN A 36 -6.83 -4.97 -13.31
C GLN A 36 -8.12 -4.27 -12.87
N SER A 37 -9.27 -4.70 -13.42
CA SER A 37 -10.57 -4.19 -12.98
C SER A 37 -10.87 -4.51 -11.51
N GLU A 38 -10.47 -5.68 -11.02
CA GLU A 38 -10.67 -6.06 -9.63
C GLU A 38 -9.77 -5.24 -8.69
N ILE A 39 -8.49 -5.05 -9.06
CA ILE A 39 -7.56 -4.16 -8.34
C ILE A 39 -8.14 -2.75 -8.26
N GLU A 40 -8.64 -2.22 -9.37
CA GLU A 40 -9.28 -0.90 -9.44
C GLU A 40 -10.49 -0.81 -8.48
N ASN A 41 -11.32 -1.85 -8.39
CA ASN A 41 -12.45 -1.89 -7.47
C ASN A 41 -11.99 -1.94 -6.01
N GLN A 42 -11.00 -2.78 -5.69
CA GLN A 42 -10.48 -2.89 -4.33
C GLN A 42 -9.81 -1.58 -3.86
N LEU A 43 -9.08 -0.88 -4.73
CA LEU A 43 -8.50 0.42 -4.40
C LEU A 43 -9.60 1.46 -4.07
N LYS A 44 -10.75 1.44 -4.75
CA LYS A 44 -11.85 2.38 -4.51
C LYS A 44 -12.46 2.25 -3.12
N GLU A 45 -12.45 1.05 -2.53
CA GLU A 45 -12.91 0.81 -1.16
C GLU A 45 -12.07 1.54 -0.09
N VAL A 46 -10.85 1.96 -0.45
CA VAL A 46 -9.98 2.81 0.36
C VAL A 46 -9.75 4.18 -0.28
N GLY A 47 -10.63 4.63 -1.18
CA GLY A 47 -10.57 5.95 -1.78
C GLY A 47 -9.42 6.17 -2.77
N LEU A 48 -8.83 5.09 -3.29
CA LEU A 48 -7.77 5.12 -4.30
C LEU A 48 -8.25 4.53 -5.61
N ASN A 49 -7.45 4.70 -6.66
CA ASN A 49 -7.52 3.94 -7.90
C ASN A 49 -6.13 3.95 -8.56
N ILE A 50 -5.94 3.22 -9.66
CA ILE A 50 -4.63 3.17 -10.32
C ILE A 50 -4.17 4.57 -10.75
N GLN A 51 -5.09 5.40 -11.27
CA GLN A 51 -4.75 6.76 -11.70
C GLN A 51 -4.32 7.65 -10.52
N SER A 52 -4.99 7.57 -9.37
CA SER A 52 -4.59 8.33 -8.19
C SER A 52 -3.24 7.88 -7.65
N LEU A 53 -2.92 6.58 -7.76
CA LEU A 53 -1.57 6.07 -7.45
C LEU A 53 -0.51 6.60 -8.40
N ILE A 54 -0.85 6.96 -9.64
CA ILE A 54 0.08 7.58 -10.59
C ILE A 54 0.23 9.08 -10.26
N ASP A 55 -0.89 9.75 -10.01
CA ASP A 55 -0.95 11.21 -9.88
C ASP A 55 -0.42 11.73 -8.55
N TYR A 56 -0.57 10.97 -7.47
CA TYR A 56 -0.05 11.41 -6.17
C TYR A 56 1.46 11.56 -6.18
N SER A 57 1.98 12.59 -5.53
CA SER A 57 3.38 12.60 -5.09
C SER A 57 3.61 11.52 -4.03
N ASN A 58 4.86 11.30 -3.63
CA ASN A 58 5.13 10.35 -2.55
C ASN A 58 4.56 10.86 -1.22
N GLU A 59 4.71 12.16 -0.98
CA GLU A 59 4.26 12.87 0.20
C GLU A 59 2.73 12.90 0.30
N ASP A 60 2.06 13.20 -0.82
CA ASP A 60 0.59 13.25 -0.86
C ASP A 60 -0.04 11.88 -0.61
N LEU A 61 0.55 10.82 -1.18
CA LEU A 61 0.08 9.46 -0.93
C LEU A 61 0.21 9.10 0.56
N ILE A 62 1.35 9.39 1.17
CA ILE A 62 1.56 9.12 2.60
C ILE A 62 0.56 9.92 3.44
N ALA A 63 0.40 11.22 3.18
CA ALA A 63 -0.56 12.06 3.89
C ALA A 63 -1.99 11.52 3.77
N PHE A 64 -2.37 11.06 2.59
CA PHE A 64 -3.67 10.46 2.34
C PHE A 64 -3.88 9.14 3.12
N LEU A 65 -2.91 8.24 3.13
CA LEU A 65 -2.99 6.97 3.88
C LEU A 65 -3.12 7.21 5.39
N ILE A 66 -2.43 8.21 5.93
CA ILE A 66 -2.53 8.60 7.34
C ILE A 66 -3.88 9.22 7.66
N GLN A 67 -4.44 10.04 6.76
CA GLN A 67 -5.79 10.57 6.91
C GLN A 67 -6.84 9.44 6.96
N LEU A 68 -6.61 8.36 6.21
CA LEU A 68 -7.44 7.14 6.24
C LEU A 68 -7.16 6.24 7.46
N SER A 69 -6.33 6.69 8.41
CA SER A 69 -6.02 5.95 9.63
C SER A 69 -5.36 4.58 9.41
N PHE A 70 -4.59 4.42 8.33
CA PHE A 70 -3.75 3.23 8.15
C PHE A 70 -2.76 3.12 9.31
N ASP A 71 -2.71 1.96 9.95
CA ASP A 71 -1.68 1.67 10.95
C ASP A 71 -0.36 1.21 10.30
N TRP A 72 0.69 1.04 11.12
CA TRP A 72 2.02 0.69 10.63
C TRP A 72 2.07 -0.62 9.84
N GLU A 73 1.29 -1.62 10.27
CA GLU A 73 1.24 -2.91 9.60
C GLU A 73 0.52 -2.77 8.25
N GLN A 74 -0.57 -2.02 8.21
CA GLN A 74 -1.32 -1.72 6.99
C GLN A 74 -0.50 -0.91 5.99
N LEU A 75 0.27 0.08 6.45
CA LEU A 75 1.21 0.84 5.61
C LEU A 75 2.29 -0.07 5.03
N GLU A 76 2.86 -0.96 5.83
CA GLU A 76 3.86 -1.92 5.36
C GLU A 76 3.29 -2.88 4.31
N GLN A 77 2.09 -3.45 4.57
CA GLN A 77 1.39 -4.32 3.62
C GLN A 77 1.04 -3.59 2.33
N PHE A 78 0.60 -2.34 2.41
CA PHE A 78 0.31 -1.53 1.24
C PHE A 78 1.57 -1.25 0.41
N ALA A 79 2.69 -0.92 1.06
CA ALA A 79 3.97 -0.77 0.37
C ALA A 79 4.43 -2.08 -0.29
N ASP A 80 4.26 -3.23 0.36
CA ASP A 80 4.55 -4.55 -0.23
C ASP A 80 3.72 -4.78 -1.51
N ILE A 81 2.43 -4.40 -1.50
CA ILE A 81 1.55 -4.46 -2.67
C ILE A 81 2.08 -3.57 -3.79
N LEU A 82 2.54 -2.35 -3.49
CA LEU A 82 3.09 -1.45 -4.50
C LEU A 82 4.36 -2.03 -5.16
N VAL A 83 5.26 -2.65 -4.38
CA VAL A 83 6.45 -3.32 -4.93
C VAL A 83 6.05 -4.45 -5.87
N GLU A 84 5.13 -5.30 -5.45
CA GLU A 84 4.68 -6.44 -6.27
C GLU A 84 3.94 -5.97 -7.52
N PHE A 85 3.08 -4.97 -7.39
CA PHE A 85 2.36 -4.38 -8.51
C PHE A 85 3.32 -3.75 -9.54
N SER A 86 4.47 -3.23 -9.09
CA SER A 86 5.50 -2.67 -9.94
C SER A 86 6.26 -3.69 -10.79
N LYS A 87 6.09 -5.00 -10.53
CA LYS A 87 6.66 -6.05 -11.39
C LYS A 87 5.91 -6.20 -12.71
N THR A 88 4.73 -5.58 -12.84
CA THR A 88 3.97 -5.57 -14.09
C THR A 88 4.50 -4.49 -15.02
N GLU A 89 4.68 -4.79 -16.30
CA GLU A 89 5.40 -3.90 -17.25
C GLU A 89 4.77 -2.51 -17.46
N ASN A 90 3.56 -2.26 -16.94
CA ASN A 90 2.79 -1.05 -17.20
C ASN A 90 2.83 -0.02 -16.07
N PHE A 91 3.27 -0.38 -14.87
CA PHE A 91 3.24 0.53 -13.71
C PHE A 91 4.50 0.38 -12.86
N ASN A 92 5.06 1.49 -12.39
CA ASN A 92 6.17 1.49 -11.45
C ASN A 92 5.86 2.38 -10.24
N PHE A 93 5.59 1.73 -9.12
CA PHE A 93 5.29 2.33 -7.82
C PHE A 93 6.40 2.06 -6.79
N GLU A 94 7.58 1.61 -7.21
CA GLU A 94 8.68 1.27 -6.28
C GLU A 94 9.14 2.47 -5.46
N ASN A 95 9.19 3.66 -6.08
CA ASN A 95 9.53 4.90 -5.38
C ASN A 95 8.47 5.27 -4.32
N LYS A 96 7.20 4.94 -4.56
CA LYS A 96 6.11 5.16 -3.59
C LYS A 96 6.21 4.17 -2.44
N ALA A 97 6.44 2.90 -2.74
CA ALA A 97 6.71 1.87 -1.72
C ALA A 97 7.89 2.25 -0.84
N LEU A 98 9.01 2.69 -1.45
CA LEU A 98 10.19 3.16 -0.74
C LEU A 98 9.86 4.32 0.21
N ALA A 99 9.11 5.32 -0.25
CA ALA A 99 8.72 6.46 0.58
C ALA A 99 7.85 6.02 1.78
N VAL A 100 6.92 5.10 1.57
CA VAL A 100 6.08 4.55 2.66
C VAL A 100 6.94 3.80 3.68
N TYR A 101 7.86 2.93 3.26
CA TYR A 101 8.78 2.26 4.20
C TYR A 101 9.66 3.24 4.97
N GLN A 102 10.18 4.28 4.30
CA GLN A 102 10.98 5.31 4.95
C GLN A 102 10.17 6.10 5.97
N TYR A 103 8.90 6.39 5.66
CA TYR A 103 7.97 7.02 6.59
C TYR A 103 7.73 6.14 7.82
N ILE A 104 7.45 4.85 7.65
CA ILE A 104 7.30 3.89 8.76
C ILE A 104 8.56 3.89 9.63
N GLN A 105 9.75 3.84 9.03
CA GLN A 105 11.01 3.83 9.77
C GLN A 105 11.24 5.14 10.55
N ALA A 106 10.82 6.28 10.02
CA ALA A 106 10.98 7.58 10.67
C ALA A 106 9.97 7.78 11.81
N GLU A 107 8.70 7.45 11.57
CA GLU A 107 7.59 7.86 12.45
C GLU A 107 7.14 6.79 13.45
N SER A 108 7.35 5.49 13.17
CA SER A 108 6.93 4.42 14.09
C SER A 108 7.71 4.44 15.41
N LYS A 109 8.89 5.08 15.45
CA LYS A 109 9.84 5.09 16.57
C LYS A 109 10.28 3.70 17.03
N VAL A 110 10.05 2.68 16.21
CA VAL A 110 10.46 1.30 16.45
C VAL A 110 11.50 0.92 15.40
N PHE A 111 12.63 0.38 15.86
CA PHE A 111 13.61 -0.18 14.94
C PHE A 111 13.07 -1.49 14.34
N SER A 112 13.03 -1.58 13.01
CA SER A 112 12.59 -2.77 12.30
C SER A 112 13.65 -3.23 11.31
N PHE A 113 14.21 -4.41 11.54
CA PHE A 113 15.14 -5.04 10.59
C PHE A 113 14.43 -5.35 9.25
N GLY A 114 13.16 -5.73 9.30
CA GLY A 114 12.34 -6.01 8.11
C GLY A 114 12.21 -4.78 7.22
N ILE A 115 11.80 -3.63 7.80
CA ILE A 115 11.66 -2.37 7.06
C ILE A 115 13.00 -1.91 6.49
N ASN A 116 14.09 -1.96 7.27
CA ASN A 116 15.42 -1.59 6.76
C ASN A 116 15.87 -2.47 5.60
N THR A 117 15.58 -3.76 5.65
CA THR A 117 15.89 -4.69 4.55
C THR A 117 15.09 -4.34 3.29
N LYS A 118 13.80 -4.03 3.43
CA LYS A 118 12.93 -3.59 2.31
C LYS A 118 13.41 -2.28 1.69
N ILE A 119 13.79 -1.29 2.51
CA ILE A 119 14.37 -0.02 2.05
C ILE A 119 15.68 -0.28 1.27
N ALA A 120 16.58 -1.09 1.82
CA ALA A 120 17.86 -1.39 1.18
C ALA A 120 17.67 -2.12 -0.17
N SER A 121 16.74 -3.07 -0.23
CA SER A 121 16.40 -3.80 -1.46
C SER A 121 15.99 -2.87 -2.60
N LEU A 122 15.14 -1.87 -2.31
CA LEU A 122 14.67 -0.91 -3.32
C LEU A 122 15.72 0.13 -3.72
N LYS A 123 16.65 0.49 -2.83
CA LYS A 123 17.73 1.44 -3.14
C LYS A 123 18.87 0.84 -3.96
N ASN A 124 19.03 -0.47 -3.93
CA ASN A 124 20.14 -1.20 -4.56
C ASN A 124 19.76 -1.86 -5.90
N LYS A 125 18.61 -1.51 -6.47
CA LYS A 125 18.22 -1.87 -7.85
C LYS A 125 18.82 -0.89 -8.85
#